data_AF-A0A6B0SJ78-F1
#
_entry.id   AF-A0A6B0SJ78-F1
#
_cell.length_a   1.000
_cell.length_b   1.000
_cell.length_c   1.000
_cell.angle_alpha   90.00
_cell.angle_beta   90.00
_cell.angle_gamma   90.00
#
_symmetry.space_group_name_H-M   'P 1'
#
loop_
_entity.id
_entity.type
_entity.pdbx_description
1 polymer ?
#
loop_
_entity_poly.entity_id
_entity_poly.type
_entity_poly.pdbx_seq_one_letter_code
_entity_poly.pdbx_strand_id
1 'polypeptide(L)'
;GPNTSIDRAVFGETRVRRGAKLSANVHVAHQAEVGADATVAYGCGFAGGATVGDRTTVHPHVSVATDVEVGADAELGMHATVLDDVSAGALVVGSPAEPVGDEP
;
A
#
# COMPACT_ATOMS: atom_id res chain seq x y z
N GLY A 1 4.50 -5.94 12.05
CA GLY A 1 5.33 -7.05 12.59
C GLY A 1 6.50 -6.46 13.35
N PRO A 2 7.60 -7.21 13.58
CA PRO A 2 8.82 -6.64 14.15
C PRO A 2 9.43 -5.60 13.21
N ASN A 3 10.05 -4.55 13.77
CA ASN A 3 10.69 -3.46 13.03
C ASN A 3 9.78 -2.73 12.02
N THR A 4 8.46 -2.81 12.20
CA THR A 4 7.51 -1.95 11.48
C THR A 4 7.49 -0.56 12.12
N SER A 5 7.57 0.48 11.31
CA SER A 5 7.43 1.87 11.77
C SER A 5 6.17 2.50 11.19
N ILE A 6 5.47 3.24 12.03
CA ILE A 6 4.30 4.03 11.66
C ILE A 6 4.56 5.45 12.14
N ASP A 7 4.76 6.36 11.19
CA ASP A 7 5.07 7.74 11.49
C ASP A 7 3.81 8.50 11.88
N ARG A 8 3.92 9.43 12.81
CA ARG A 8 2.84 10.37 13.10
C ARG A 8 2.66 11.34 11.93
N ALA A 9 1.42 11.72 11.65
CA ALA A 9 1.13 12.76 10.68
C ALA A 9 1.66 14.14 11.12
N VAL A 10 2.05 14.97 10.15
CA VAL A 10 2.36 16.40 10.36
C VAL A 10 1.07 17.17 10.68
N PHE A 11 0.01 16.88 9.92
CA PHE A 11 -1.36 17.37 10.12
C PHE A 11 -2.34 16.22 9.98
N GLY A 12 -3.43 16.21 10.75
CA GLY A 12 -4.38 15.10 10.71
C GLY A 12 -3.81 13.83 11.33
N GLU A 13 -3.99 12.69 10.67
CA GLU A 13 -3.71 11.37 11.22
C GLU A 13 -3.02 10.47 10.20
N THR A 14 -2.10 9.63 10.67
CA THR A 14 -1.67 8.42 9.94
C THR A 14 -2.55 7.29 10.44
N ARG A 15 -3.16 6.52 9.53
CA ARG A 15 -4.22 5.57 9.88
C ARG A 15 -3.88 4.15 9.46
N VAL A 16 -3.98 3.22 10.40
CA VAL A 16 -4.01 1.79 10.12
C VAL A 16 -5.36 1.28 10.62
N ARG A 17 -6.24 0.89 9.70
CA ARG A 17 -7.61 0.52 10.04
C ARG A 17 -7.71 -0.87 10.66
N ARG A 18 -8.89 -1.14 11.24
CA ARG A 18 -9.22 -2.42 11.87
C ARG A 18 -8.95 -3.58 10.90
N GLY A 19 -8.30 -4.63 11.42
CA GLY A 19 -8.09 -5.87 10.67
C GLY A 19 -6.88 -5.86 9.73
N ALA A 20 -6.28 -4.69 9.46
CA ALA A 20 -5.05 -4.58 8.67
C ALA A 20 -3.92 -5.39 9.33
N LYS A 21 -3.18 -6.15 8.51
CA LYS A 21 -2.07 -7.01 8.95
C LYS A 21 -0.78 -6.55 8.30
N LEU A 22 0.13 -6.00 9.10
CA LEU A 22 1.45 -5.56 8.62
C LEU A 22 2.52 -6.56 9.03
N SER A 23 3.31 -7.05 8.07
CA SER A 23 4.44 -7.94 8.32
C SER A 23 5.67 -7.19 8.88
N ALA A 24 6.83 -7.83 8.94
CA ALA A 24 8.07 -7.22 9.40
C ALA A 24 8.60 -6.15 8.43
N ASN A 25 9.33 -5.16 8.95
CA ASN A 25 10.01 -4.12 8.16
C ASN A 25 9.08 -3.32 7.21
N VAL A 26 7.81 -3.16 7.58
CA VAL A 26 6.89 -2.26 6.86
C VAL A 26 7.09 -0.83 7.35
N HIS A 27 7.09 0.15 6.44
CA HIS A 27 7.12 1.57 6.77
C HIS A 27 5.82 2.26 6.30
N VAL A 28 5.10 2.88 7.24
CA VAL A 28 3.92 3.71 6.97
C VAL A 28 4.30 5.16 7.28
N ALA A 29 4.52 5.97 6.24
CA ALA A 29 4.94 7.37 6.41
C ALA A 29 3.80 8.26 6.93
N HIS A 30 4.12 9.53 7.20
CA HIS A 30 3.18 10.51 7.73
C HIS A 30 1.94 10.67 6.82
N GLN A 31 0.75 10.69 7.43
CA GLN A 31 -0.53 10.86 6.73
C GLN A 31 -0.91 9.71 5.78
N ALA A 32 -0.12 8.64 5.71
CA ALA A 32 -0.50 7.46 4.96
C ALA A 32 -1.67 6.71 5.65
N GLU A 33 -2.45 6.02 4.84
CA GLU A 33 -3.59 5.23 5.28
C GLU A 33 -3.48 3.78 4.79
N VAL A 34 -3.70 2.84 5.70
CA VAL A 34 -3.87 1.42 5.37
C VAL A 34 -5.29 1.00 5.72
N GLY A 35 -6.02 0.57 4.69
CA GLY A 35 -7.42 0.18 4.73
C GLY A 35 -7.72 -1.04 5.60
N ALA A 36 -9.00 -1.23 5.87
CA ALA A 36 -9.48 -2.32 6.72
C ALA A 36 -9.19 -3.67 6.06
N ASP A 37 -8.77 -4.64 6.87
CA ASP A 37 -8.46 -6.00 6.44
C ASP A 37 -7.37 -6.15 5.34
N ALA A 38 -6.67 -5.07 4.98
CA ALA A 38 -5.55 -5.12 4.05
C ALA A 38 -4.41 -6.01 4.60
N THR A 39 -3.74 -6.75 3.73
CA THR A 39 -2.59 -7.59 4.09
C THR A 39 -1.32 -7.04 3.46
N VAL A 40 -0.36 -6.65 4.28
CA VAL A 40 0.92 -6.07 3.84
C VAL A 40 2.06 -6.99 4.22
N ALA A 41 2.71 -7.54 3.19
CA ALA A 41 3.86 -8.42 3.36
C ALA A 41 5.14 -7.65 3.77
N TYR A 42 6.24 -8.38 3.96
CA TYR A 42 7.43 -7.81 4.57
C TYR A 42 8.13 -6.81 3.65
N GLY A 43 8.80 -5.81 4.25
CA GLY A 43 9.65 -4.87 3.52
C GLY A 43 8.91 -3.87 2.62
N CYS A 44 7.60 -3.66 2.81
CA CYS A 44 6.83 -2.69 2.03
C CYS A 44 6.95 -1.27 2.59
N GLY A 45 6.84 -0.26 1.74
CA GLY A 45 6.86 1.16 2.13
C GLY A 45 5.71 1.95 1.51
N PHE A 46 5.06 2.77 2.31
CA PHE A 46 4.01 3.70 1.85
C PHE A 46 4.48 5.12 2.15
N ALA A 47 4.67 5.92 1.10
CA ALA A 47 5.11 7.31 1.23
C ALA A 47 4.01 8.21 1.85
N GLY A 48 4.36 9.46 2.11
CA GLY A 48 3.46 10.39 2.78
C GLY A 48 2.15 10.56 2.01
N GLY A 49 1.02 10.51 2.70
CA GLY A 49 -0.30 10.65 2.07
C GLY A 49 -0.77 9.46 1.22
N ALA A 50 0.04 8.43 1.02
CA ALA A 50 -0.36 7.24 0.26
C ALA A 50 -1.55 6.53 0.93
N THR A 51 -2.54 6.13 0.14
CA THR A 51 -3.73 5.43 0.62
C THR A 51 -3.78 4.02 0.06
N VAL A 52 -3.82 3.03 0.94
CA VAL A 52 -4.05 1.62 0.59
C VAL A 52 -5.50 1.27 0.93
N GLY A 53 -6.25 0.82 -0.06
CA GLY A 53 -7.66 0.48 0.07
C GLY A 53 -7.95 -0.70 1.00
N ASP A 54 -9.23 -0.86 1.31
CA ASP A 54 -9.70 -1.99 2.12
C ASP A 54 -9.49 -3.31 1.36
N ARG A 55 -9.11 -4.38 2.08
CA ARG A 55 -8.87 -5.73 1.56
C ARG A 55 -7.83 -5.81 0.44
N THR A 56 -7.04 -4.75 0.23
CA THR A 56 -5.91 -4.76 -0.71
C THR A 56 -4.83 -5.75 -0.26
N THR A 57 -4.29 -6.50 -1.20
CA THR A 57 -3.16 -7.42 -0.98
C THR A 57 -1.87 -6.77 -1.47
N VAL A 58 -0.93 -6.52 -0.56
CA VAL A 58 0.36 -5.91 -0.86
C VAL A 58 1.46 -6.95 -0.67
N HIS A 59 2.04 -7.44 -1.77
CA HIS A 59 3.10 -8.46 -1.77
C HIS A 59 4.45 -7.90 -1.31
N PRO A 60 5.46 -8.76 -1.03
CA PRO A 60 6.71 -8.30 -0.43
C PRO A 60 7.42 -7.22 -1.25
N HIS A 61 8.08 -6.29 -0.54
CA HIS A 61 8.90 -5.22 -1.13
C HIS A 61 8.17 -4.26 -2.08
N VAL A 62 6.86 -4.07 -1.92
CA VAL A 62 6.12 -3.03 -2.65
C VAL A 62 6.41 -1.65 -2.09
N SER A 63 6.56 -0.66 -2.97
CA SER A 63 6.63 0.77 -2.61
C SER A 63 5.49 1.54 -3.26
N VAL A 64 4.79 2.38 -2.50
CA VAL A 64 3.72 3.28 -2.99
C VAL A 64 4.15 4.73 -2.83
N ALA A 65 4.09 5.50 -3.92
CA ALA A 65 4.52 6.88 -3.97
C ALA A 65 3.60 7.85 -3.20
N THR A 66 4.09 9.08 -3.02
CA THR A 66 3.41 10.14 -2.25
C THR A 66 2.06 10.45 -2.87
N ASP A 67 1.03 10.58 -2.03
CA ASP A 67 -0.35 10.94 -2.43
C ASP A 67 -0.99 10.01 -3.49
N VAL A 68 -0.48 8.78 -3.65
CA VAL A 68 -1.08 7.77 -4.54
C VAL A 68 -2.21 7.02 -3.83
N GLU A 69 -3.33 6.84 -4.53
CA GLU A 69 -4.49 6.07 -4.08
C GLU A 69 -4.51 4.66 -4.70
N VAL A 70 -4.46 3.64 -3.84
CA VAL A 70 -4.67 2.24 -4.23
C VAL A 70 -6.07 1.83 -3.84
N GLY A 71 -6.89 1.46 -4.82
CA GLY A 71 -8.26 1.05 -4.63
C GLY A 71 -8.43 -0.21 -3.78
N ALA A 72 -9.63 -0.36 -3.20
CA ALA A 72 -10.00 -1.55 -2.45
C ALA A 72 -9.91 -2.82 -3.31
N ASP A 73 -9.65 -3.96 -2.68
CA ASP A 73 -9.53 -5.27 -3.32
C ASP A 73 -8.43 -5.36 -4.41
N ALA A 74 -7.58 -4.34 -4.56
CA ALA A 74 -6.44 -4.37 -5.48
C ALA A 74 -5.35 -5.34 -5.01
N GLU A 75 -4.50 -5.76 -5.94
CA GLU A 75 -3.35 -6.61 -5.68
C GLU A 75 -2.07 -5.97 -6.23
N LEU A 76 -1.12 -5.67 -5.34
CA LEU A 76 0.17 -5.08 -5.71
C LEU A 76 1.23 -6.18 -5.72
N GLY A 77 1.73 -6.54 -6.90
CA GLY A 77 2.70 -7.62 -7.12
C GLY A 77 4.03 -7.43 -6.39
N MET A 78 4.75 -8.53 -6.15
CA MET A 78 6.04 -8.50 -5.46
C MET A 78 7.00 -7.51 -6.14
N HIS A 79 7.68 -6.70 -5.32
CA HIS A 79 8.66 -5.71 -5.78
C HIS A 79 8.09 -4.60 -6.68
N ALA A 80 6.77 -4.38 -6.66
CA ALA A 80 6.16 -3.32 -7.47
C ALA A 80 6.49 -1.92 -6.93
N THR A 81 6.74 -0.98 -7.85
CA THR A 81 6.90 0.46 -7.55
C THR A 81 5.69 1.20 -8.10
N VAL A 82 4.72 1.48 -7.24
CA VAL A 82 3.45 2.13 -7.62
C VAL A 82 3.63 3.64 -7.61
N LEU A 83 3.60 4.24 -8.80
CA LEU A 83 3.81 5.68 -9.00
C LEU A 83 2.51 6.45 -9.29
N ASP A 84 1.46 5.74 -9.71
CA ASP A 84 0.17 6.29 -10.12
C ASP A 84 -0.99 5.55 -9.41
N ASP A 85 -2.17 6.17 -9.40
CA ASP A 85 -3.36 5.59 -8.77
C ASP A 85 -3.72 4.22 -9.35
N VAL A 86 -4.11 3.29 -8.47
CA VAL A 86 -4.47 1.92 -8.82
C VAL A 86 -5.98 1.75 -8.64
N SER A 87 -6.65 1.32 -9.70
CA SER A 87 -8.09 1.06 -9.65
C SER A 87 -8.43 -0.07 -8.68
N ALA A 88 -9.61 0.00 -8.07
CA ALA A 88 -10.11 -1.07 -7.20
C ALA A 88 -10.18 -2.40 -7.98
N GLY A 89 -9.76 -3.50 -7.34
CA GLY A 89 -9.71 -4.83 -7.94
C GLY A 89 -8.61 -5.05 -8.99
N ALA A 90 -7.82 -4.02 -9.33
CA ALA A 90 -6.73 -4.17 -10.30
C ALA A 90 -5.55 -4.95 -9.71
N LEU A 91 -4.92 -5.77 -10.55
CA LEU A 91 -3.60 -6.34 -10.29
C LEU A 91 -2.55 -5.47 -10.98
N VAL A 92 -1.55 -4.98 -10.26
CA VAL A 92 -0.42 -4.23 -10.86
C VAL A 92 0.92 -4.88 -10.52
N VAL A 93 1.86 -4.88 -11.46
CA VAL A 93 3.22 -5.43 -11.26
C VAL A 93 4.28 -4.56 -11.94
N GLY A 94 5.53 -4.69 -11.51
CA GLY A 94 6.68 -4.05 -12.16
C GLY A 94 7.14 -2.76 -11.50
N SER A 95 8.18 -2.16 -12.07
CA SER A 95 8.75 -0.88 -11.62
C SER A 95 9.13 -0.06 -12.87
N PRO A 96 8.27 0.87 -13.32
CA PRO A 96 7.00 1.29 -12.71
C PRO A 96 5.93 0.18 -12.75
N ALA A 97 5.03 0.20 -11.76
CA ALA A 97 3.95 -0.78 -11.67
C ALA A 97 2.86 -0.47 -12.70
N GLU A 98 2.49 -1.47 -13.49
CA GLU A 98 1.48 -1.38 -14.54
C GLU A 98 0.40 -2.45 -14.32
N PRO A 99 -0.86 -2.21 -14.72
CA PRO A 99 -1.92 -3.22 -14.68
C PRO A 99 -1.56 -4.50 -15.44
N VAL A 100 -1.84 -5.65 -14.84
CA VAL A 100 -1.71 -6.96 -15.47
C VAL A 100 -3.10 -7.50 -15.74
N GLY A 101 -3.45 -7.52 -17.02
CA GLY A 101 -4.72 -8.07 -17.47
C GLY A 101 -5.91 -7.18 -17.14
N ASP A 102 -6.18 -6.24 -18.04
CA ASP A 102 -7.50 -5.89 -18.54
C ASP A 102 -7.26 -5.23 -19.91
N GLU A 103 -7.14 -6.05 -20.97
CA GLU A 103 -7.51 -5.57 -22.31
C GLU A 103 -9.04 -5.43 -22.34
N PRO A 104 -9.61 -4.44 -23.05
CA PRO A 104 -11.03 -4.47 -23.38
C PRO A 104 -11.44 -5.74 -24.13
#